data_AF-A0A949FNW6-F1
#
_entry.id   AF-A0A949FNW6-F1
#
_cell.length_a   1.000
_cell.length_b   1.000
_cell.length_c   1.000
_cell.angle_alpha   90.00
_cell.angle_beta   90.00
_cell.angle_gamma   90.00
#
_symmetry.space_group_name_H-M   'P 1'
#
loop_
_entity.id
_entity.type
_entity.pdbx_description
1 polymer ?
#
loop_
_entity_poly.entity_id
_entity_poly.type
_entity_poly.pdbx_seq_one_letter_code
_entity_poly.pdbx_strand_id
1 'polypeptide(L)'
;MARVTKLWFASALPLFSAIVLCGYLLGLDTKDDDSKIGDVLSRLLDEQTAAWNRGDIPGFMETYWHSPEMTFSSGGKTERGWQATLDRYVAR
;
A
#
# COMPACT_ATOMS: atom_id res chain seq x y z
N MET A 1 -46.10 -20.09 -27.74
CA MET A 1 -45.68 -18.73 -28.13
C MET A 1 -44.31 -18.48 -27.51
N ALA A 2 -43.27 -18.60 -28.33
CA ALA A 2 -41.88 -18.45 -27.94
C ALA A 2 -41.35 -17.08 -28.43
N ARG A 3 -40.32 -16.58 -27.75
CA ARG A 3 -39.40 -15.49 -28.16
C ARG A 3 -39.82 -14.04 -27.89
N VAL A 4 -39.81 -13.60 -26.62
CA VAL A 4 -39.66 -12.15 -26.29
C VAL A 4 -38.83 -11.93 -25.00
N THR A 5 -37.64 -12.53 -24.89
CA THR A 5 -36.73 -12.26 -23.74
C THR A 5 -35.26 -12.07 -24.11
N LYS A 6 -34.93 -11.82 -25.39
CA LYS A 6 -33.53 -11.84 -25.85
C LYS A 6 -33.04 -10.56 -26.55
N LEU A 7 -33.57 -9.38 -26.18
CA LEU A 7 -33.25 -8.12 -26.88
C LEU A 7 -32.74 -6.96 -25.99
N TRP A 8 -32.57 -7.15 -24.67
CA TRP A 8 -32.10 -6.06 -23.78
C TRP A 8 -30.58 -6.02 -23.51
N PHE A 9 -29.80 -7.04 -23.90
CA PHE A 9 -28.36 -7.10 -23.56
C PHE A 9 -27.40 -6.65 -24.67
N ALA A 10 -27.88 -6.27 -25.86
CA ALA A 10 -27.01 -6.08 -27.04
C ALA A 10 -26.64 -4.62 -27.38
N SER A 11 -27.23 -3.61 -26.73
CA SER A 11 -27.07 -2.20 -27.15
C SER A 11 -26.15 -1.33 -26.27
N ALA A 12 -25.69 -1.82 -25.11
CA ALA A 12 -24.81 -1.06 -24.20
C ALA A 12 -23.32 -1.45 -24.27
N LEU A 13 -22.96 -2.55 -24.94
CA LEU A 13 -21.57 -3.01 -25.09
C LEU A 13 -20.64 -2.09 -25.92
N PRO A 14 -21.07 -1.37 -26.98
CA PRO A 14 -20.10 -0.63 -27.79
C PRO A 14 -19.57 0.63 -27.08
N LEU A 15 -20.33 1.21 -26.15
CA LEU A 15 -19.90 2.40 -25.40
C LEU A 15 -18.83 2.07 -24.35
N PHE A 16 -18.95 0.92 -23.68
CA PHE A 16 -17.95 0.49 -22.72
C PHE A 16 -16.62 0.15 -23.41
N SER A 17 -16.69 -0.47 -24.58
CA SER A 17 -15.51 -0.80 -25.40
C SER A 17 -14.84 0.46 -25.99
N ALA A 18 -15.64 1.46 -26.40
CA ALA A 18 -15.13 2.74 -26.88
C ALA A 18 -14.41 3.54 -25.79
N ILE A 19 -14.89 3.50 -24.53
CA ILE A 19 -14.26 4.19 -23.40
C ILE A 19 -12.92 3.52 -23.05
N VAL A 20 -12.86 2.19 -23.03
CA VAL A 20 -11.61 1.45 -22.77
C VAL A 20 -10.59 1.68 -23.90
N LEU A 21 -11.03 1.65 -25.16
CA LEU A 21 -10.18 1.94 -26.32
C LEU A 21 -9.70 3.41 -26.32
N CYS A 22 -10.55 4.35 -25.89
CA CYS A 22 -10.18 5.75 -25.74
C CYS A 22 -9.14 5.94 -24.64
N GLY A 23 -9.28 5.31 -23.48
CA GLY A 23 -8.27 5.34 -22.42
C GLY A 23 -6.92 4.78 -22.87
N TYR A 24 -6.93 3.73 -23.71
CA TYR A 24 -5.73 3.17 -24.31
C TYR A 24 -5.08 4.09 -25.36
N LEU A 25 -5.89 4.73 -26.22
CA LEU A 25 -5.40 5.65 -27.25
C LEU A 25 -4.95 7.02 -26.68
N LEU A 26 -5.50 7.44 -25.54
CA LEU A 26 -5.14 8.69 -24.85
C LEU A 26 -3.88 8.56 -23.96
N GLY A 27 -3.28 7.36 -23.86
CA GLY A 27 -1.99 7.19 -23.21
C GLY A 27 -1.96 7.64 -21.74
N LEU A 28 -2.99 7.28 -20.96
CA LEU A 28 -2.94 7.41 -19.50
C LEU A 28 -1.90 6.43 -18.94
N ASP A 29 -0.63 6.80 -19.01
CA ASP A 29 0.49 6.04 -18.45
C ASP A 29 0.66 6.42 -16.98
N THR A 30 0.29 5.51 -16.07
CA THR A 30 0.41 5.70 -14.62
C THR A 30 1.80 5.31 -14.08
N LYS A 31 2.80 5.06 -14.93
CA LYS A 31 4.12 4.54 -14.48
C LYS A 31 4.90 5.50 -13.61
N ASP A 32 4.59 6.79 -13.68
CA ASP A 32 5.35 7.84 -13.01
C ASP A 32 5.13 7.88 -11.48
N ASP A 33 4.08 7.22 -10.98
CA ASP A 33 3.80 7.13 -9.53
C ASP A 33 4.55 5.97 -8.87
N ASP A 34 4.70 4.83 -9.54
CA ASP A 34 5.35 3.63 -8.97
C ASP A 34 6.84 3.88 -8.67
N SER A 35 7.55 4.60 -9.54
CA SER A 35 8.96 4.95 -9.34
C SER A 35 9.15 5.89 -8.15
N LYS A 36 8.29 6.90 -8.01
CA LYS A 36 8.32 7.87 -6.90
C LYS A 36 8.03 7.20 -5.55
N ILE A 37 7.07 6.27 -5.50
CA ILE A 37 6.78 5.49 -4.30
C ILE A 37 7.98 4.64 -3.91
N GLY A 38 8.64 4.00 -4.89
CA GLY A 38 9.84 3.21 -4.66
C GLY A 38 10.99 4.00 -4.04
N ASP A 39 11.24 5.22 -4.54
CA ASP A 39 12.27 6.11 -4.01
C ASP A 39 11.96 6.54 -2.56
N VAL A 40 10.70 6.88 -2.26
CA VAL A 40 10.28 7.27 -0.91
C VAL A 40 10.41 6.10 0.06
N LEU A 41 9.96 4.90 -0.33
CA LEU A 41 10.08 3.70 0.50
C LEU A 41 11.55 3.34 0.78
N SER A 42 12.40 3.42 -0.23
CA SER A 42 13.84 3.15 -0.09
C SER A 42 14.48 4.08 0.94
N ARG A 43 14.17 5.39 0.87
CA ARG A 43 14.67 6.37 1.85
C ARG A 43 14.19 6.06 3.28
N LEU A 44 12.92 5.73 3.47
CA LEU A 44 12.39 5.36 4.79
C LEU A 44 13.10 4.12 5.37
N LEU A 45 13.37 3.12 4.53
CA LEU A 45 14.08 1.90 4.95
C LEU A 45 15.56 2.19 5.30
N ASP A 46 16.22 3.07 4.54
CA ASP A 46 17.59 3.51 4.83
C ASP A 46 17.67 4.28 6.16
N GLU A 47 16.74 5.19 6.41
CA GLU A 47 16.63 5.93 7.67
C GLU A 47 16.38 4.99 8.86
N GLN A 48 15.43 4.06 8.71
CA GLN A 48 15.13 3.04 9.73
C GLN A 48 16.39 2.20 10.03
N THR A 49 17.12 1.77 9.00
CA THR A 49 18.35 0.97 9.13
C THR A 49 19.45 1.76 9.82
N ALA A 50 19.63 3.03 9.45
CA ALA A 50 20.63 3.90 10.05
C ALA A 50 20.33 4.18 11.53
N ALA A 51 19.06 4.41 11.89
CA ALA A 51 18.63 4.58 13.28
C ALA A 51 18.90 3.30 14.10
N TRP A 52 18.50 2.14 13.57
CA TRP A 52 18.77 0.84 14.21
C TRP A 52 20.27 0.61 14.47
N ASN A 53 21.10 0.84 13.47
CA ASN A 53 22.55 0.64 13.56
C ASN A 53 23.22 1.56 14.60
N ARG A 54 22.64 2.74 14.87
CA ARG A 54 23.10 3.66 15.92
C ARG A 54 22.49 3.36 17.29
N GLY A 55 21.59 2.39 17.40
CA GLY A 55 20.82 2.12 18.62
C GLY A 55 19.75 3.17 18.94
N ASP A 56 19.38 3.99 17.96
CA ASP A 56 18.34 5.01 18.09
C ASP A 56 16.95 4.37 17.94
N ILE A 57 16.42 3.85 19.05
CA ILE A 57 15.13 3.17 19.09
C ILE A 57 13.96 4.10 18.73
N PRO A 58 13.86 5.34 19.25
CA PRO A 58 12.81 6.26 18.82
C PRO A 58 12.86 6.52 17.30
N GLY A 59 14.05 6.81 16.75
CA GLY A 59 14.22 7.02 15.31
C GLY A 59 13.89 5.78 14.47
N PHE A 60 14.21 4.58 14.96
CA PHE A 60 13.82 3.33 14.31
C PHE A 60 12.29 3.17 14.25
N MET A 61 11.58 3.56 15.31
CA MET A 61 10.14 3.39 15.44
C MET A 61 9.31 4.38 14.61
N GLU A 62 9.85 5.55 14.25
CA GLU A 62 9.12 6.62 13.54
C GLU A 62 8.62 6.22 12.14
N THR A 63 9.33 5.32 11.48
CA THR A 63 8.94 4.86 10.14
C THR A 63 7.76 3.87 10.16
N TYR A 64 7.36 3.40 11.34
CA TYR A 64 6.20 2.52 11.49
C TYR A 64 4.90 3.29 11.65
N TRP A 65 3.78 2.60 11.43
CA TRP A 65 2.46 3.18 11.58
C TRP A 65 2.10 3.44 13.05
N HIS A 66 1.89 4.71 13.41
CA HIS A 66 1.51 5.16 14.77
C HIS A 66 0.05 4.82 15.08
N SER A 67 -0.21 3.54 15.36
CA SER A 67 -1.55 3.04 15.62
C SER A 67 -1.55 1.96 16.72
N PRO A 68 -2.61 1.90 17.56
CA PRO A 68 -2.82 0.79 18.47
C PRO A 68 -3.09 -0.54 17.74
N GLU A 69 -3.43 -0.51 16.45
CA GLU A 69 -3.71 -1.71 15.64
C GLU A 69 -2.46 -2.33 15.02
N MET A 70 -1.33 -1.61 15.03
CA MET A 70 -0.05 -2.10 14.52
C MET A 70 0.32 -3.41 15.21
N THR A 71 0.77 -4.39 14.43
CA THR A 71 1.28 -5.65 14.99
C THR A 71 2.75 -5.80 14.63
N PHE A 72 3.60 -6.01 15.64
CA PHE A 72 5.04 -6.13 15.48
C PHE A 72 5.53 -7.49 15.97
N SER A 73 6.17 -8.26 15.09
CA SER A 73 6.69 -9.60 15.42
C SER A 73 8.22 -9.63 15.29
N SER A 74 8.92 -9.99 16.38
CA SER A 74 10.37 -10.13 16.39
C SER A 74 10.84 -11.09 17.48
N GLY A 75 11.86 -11.89 17.19
CA GLY A 75 12.47 -12.81 18.16
C GLY A 75 11.47 -13.81 18.78
N GLY A 76 10.45 -14.23 18.02
CA GLY A 76 9.39 -15.13 18.49
C GLY A 76 8.32 -14.48 19.38
N LYS A 77 8.37 -13.16 19.58
CA LYS A 77 7.34 -12.41 20.32
C LYS A 77 6.57 -11.49 19.36
N THR A 78 5.29 -11.32 19.63
CA THR A 78 4.41 -10.41 18.88
C THR A 78 3.80 -9.41 19.85
N GLU A 79 3.96 -8.12 19.57
CA GLU A 79 3.28 -7.05 20.28
C GLU A 79 2.24 -6.36 19.42
N ARG A 80 1.24 -5.78 20.09
CA ARG A 80 0.19 -4.98 19.46
C ARG A 80 0.27 -3.53 19.94
N GLY A 81 0.25 -2.61 19.00
CA GLY A 81 0.35 -1.17 19.21
C GLY A 81 1.76 -0.65 19.03
N TRP A 82 1.85 0.55 18.45
CA TRP A 82 3.11 1.27 18.27
C TRP A 82 3.80 1.58 19.60
N GLN A 83 3.06 2.16 20.55
CA GLN A 83 3.61 2.52 21.85
C GLN A 83 4.11 1.30 22.63
N ALA A 84 3.32 0.22 22.68
CA ALA A 84 3.72 -1.01 23.35
C ALA A 84 5.00 -1.63 22.75
N THR A 85 5.20 -1.47 21.43
CA THR A 85 6.41 -1.92 20.75
C THR A 85 7.62 -1.08 21.14
N LEU A 86 7.46 0.25 21.20
CA LEU A 86 8.50 1.17 21.66
C LEU A 86 8.89 0.89 23.12
N ASP A 87 7.90 0.79 24.02
CA ASP A 87 8.12 0.53 25.44
C ASP A 87 8.90 -0.77 25.67
N ARG A 88 8.60 -1.82 24.89
CA ARG A 88 9.33 -3.09 24.94
C ARG A 88 10.81 -2.95 24.60
N TYR A 89 11.16 -2.09 23.64
CA TYR A 89 12.56 -1.85 23.29
C TYR A 89 13.28 -1.03 24.35
N VAL A 90 12.62 -0.02 24.92
CA VAL A 90 13.19 0.86 25.96
C VAL A 90 13.34 0.16 27.30
N ALA A 91 12.51 -0.86 27.58
CA ALA A 91 12.58 -1.64 28.81
C ALA A 91 13.72 -2.67 28.87
N ARG A 92 14.49 -2.85 27.78
CA ARG A 92 15.63 -3.78 27.71
C ARG A 92 16.94 -3.06 27.97
#